data_AF-A0A7C4U8R7-F1
#
_entry.id   AF-A0A7C4U8R7-F1
#
_cell.length_a   1.000
_cell.length_b   1.000
_cell.length_c   1.000
_cell.angle_alpha   90.00
_cell.angle_beta   90.00
_cell.angle_gamma   90.00
#
_symmetry.space_group_name_H-M   'P 1'
#
loop_
_entity.id
_entity.type
_entity.pdbx_description
1 polymer ?
#
loop_
_entity_poly.entity_id
_entity_poly.type
_entity_poly.pdbx_seq_one_letter_code
_entity_poly.pdbx_strand_id
1 'polypeptide(L)'
;MLLKSYHWPGNIRELEYVIEKMIMKKGKGKDNIVSIEDLKEEIRLGEKKEVEEITIEEKAKVYKAKLIYERYLNNNKDIKKTSEELKISRAQLYRYIKIAKEKT
;
A
#
# COMPACT_ATOMS: atom_id res chain seq x y z
N MET A 1 16.09 -14.37 -15.07
CA MET A 1 15.33 -15.32 -14.23
C MET A 1 14.24 -14.54 -13.52
N LEU A 2 12.96 -14.87 -13.72
CA LEU A 2 11.79 -14.10 -13.23
C LEU A 2 11.86 -13.82 -11.71
N LEU A 3 12.23 -14.83 -10.92
CA LEU A 3 12.36 -14.70 -9.46
C LEU A 3 13.45 -13.71 -9.03
N LYS A 4 14.46 -13.47 -9.87
CA LYS A 4 15.53 -12.50 -9.62
C LYS A 4 15.19 -11.09 -10.10
N SER A 5 14.23 -10.95 -11.01
CA SER A 5 13.83 -9.67 -11.59
C SER A 5 12.61 -9.04 -10.91
N TYR A 6 11.80 -9.85 -10.21
CA TYR A 6 10.72 -9.34 -9.39
C TYR A 6 11.27 -8.72 -8.10
N HIS A 7 10.73 -7.58 -7.69
CA HIS A 7 11.27 -6.78 -6.59
C HIS A 7 10.96 -7.34 -5.20
N TRP A 8 9.96 -8.21 -5.06
CA TRP A 8 9.50 -8.79 -3.79
C TRP A 8 9.20 -7.70 -2.74
N PRO A 9 8.10 -6.94 -2.90
CA PRO A 9 7.71 -5.89 -1.96
C PRO A 9 7.62 -6.33 -0.48
N GLY A 10 7.30 -7.60 -0.21
CA GLY A 10 7.31 -8.20 1.13
C GLY A 10 8.63 -8.86 1.50
N ASN A 11 9.72 -8.54 0.81
CA ASN A 11 11.08 -9.06 0.98
C ASN A 11 11.17 -10.60 0.84
N ILE A 12 12.20 -11.20 1.45
CA ILE A 12 12.43 -12.65 1.42
C ILE A 12 11.25 -13.46 1.98
N ARG A 13 10.46 -12.88 2.91
CA ARG A 13 9.25 -13.54 3.45
C ARG A 13 8.16 -13.72 2.40
N GLU A 14 8.01 -12.76 1.48
CA GLU A 14 7.07 -12.90 0.37
C GLU A 14 7.54 -13.99 -0.60
N LEU A 15 8.83 -14.02 -0.91
CA LEU A 15 9.42 -15.08 -1.73
C LEU A 15 9.21 -16.46 -1.09
N GLU A 16 9.49 -16.60 0.21
CA GLU A 16 9.24 -17.83 0.98
C GLU A 16 7.76 -18.24 0.91
N TYR A 17 6.84 -17.32 1.22
CA TYR A 17 5.41 -17.58 1.17
C TYR A 17 4.93 -18.03 -0.22
N VAL A 18 5.43 -17.38 -1.28
CA VAL A 18 5.08 -17.73 -2.66
C VAL A 18 5.60 -19.12 -3.00
N ILE A 19 6.85 -19.45 -2.66
CA ILE A 19 7.41 -20.79 -2.86
C ILE A 19 6.62 -21.86 -2.09
N GLU A 20 6.30 -21.61 -0.81
CA GLU A 20 5.50 -22.52 0.01
C GLU A 20 4.13 -22.78 -0.62
N LYS A 21 3.46 -21.74 -1.11
CA LYS A 21 2.17 -21.87 -1.77
C LYS A 21 2.25 -22.67 -3.06
N MET A 22 3.30 -22.48 -3.85
CA MET A 22 3.51 -23.25 -5.08
C MET A 22 3.71 -24.73 -4.78
N ILE A 23 4.48 -25.07 -3.74
CA ILE A 23 4.68 -26.44 -3.28
C ILE A 23 3.34 -27.04 -2.79
N MET A 24 2.57 -26.29 -2.00
CA MET A 24 1.27 -26.75 -1.50
C MET A 24 0.25 -27.01 -2.62
N LYS A 25 0.19 -26.13 -3.64
CA LYS A 25 -0.79 -26.21 -4.74
C LYS A 25 -0.58 -27.45 -5.61
N LYS A 26 0.66 -27.89 -5.76
CA LYS A 26 1.04 -29.01 -6.61
C LYS A 26 0.76 -30.38 -5.99
N GLY A 27 0.76 -30.45 -4.66
CA GLY A 27 0.54 -31.69 -3.91
C GLY A 27 1.61 -32.76 -4.16
N LYS A 28 1.45 -33.94 -3.56
CA LYS A 28 2.39 -35.08 -3.69
C LYS A 28 2.11 -35.91 -4.95
N GLY A 29 2.03 -35.25 -6.11
CA GLY A 29 1.83 -35.90 -7.41
C GLY A 29 3.12 -36.37 -8.08
N LYS A 30 3.02 -37.17 -9.15
CA LYS A 30 4.17 -37.77 -9.86
C LYS A 30 5.10 -36.74 -10.53
N ASP A 31 4.63 -35.53 -10.81
CA ASP A 31 5.44 -34.41 -11.29
C ASP A 31 5.72 -33.44 -10.15
N ASN A 32 6.92 -33.53 -9.54
CA ASN A 32 7.40 -32.66 -8.45
C ASN A 32 8.06 -31.35 -8.93
N ILE A 33 7.93 -30.99 -10.21
CA ILE A 33 8.62 -29.80 -10.80
C ILE A 33 7.69 -28.59 -10.83
N VAL A 34 7.84 -27.63 -9.93
CA VAL A 34 7.03 -26.39 -9.91
C VAL A 34 7.32 -25.57 -11.16
N SER A 35 6.28 -25.06 -11.83
CA SER A 35 6.42 -24.29 -13.06
C SER A 35 6.03 -22.81 -12.89
N ILE A 36 6.35 -21.98 -13.88
CA ILE A 36 6.07 -20.53 -13.80
C ILE A 36 4.57 -20.23 -13.81
N GLU A 37 3.75 -21.15 -14.33
CA GLU A 37 2.28 -21.12 -14.33
C GLU A 37 1.69 -21.27 -12.92
N ASP A 38 2.47 -21.78 -11.96
CA ASP A 38 2.05 -21.86 -10.55
C ASP A 38 2.13 -20.52 -9.82
N LEU A 39 2.84 -19.52 -10.39
CA LEU A 39 2.89 -18.16 -9.86
C LEU A 39 1.59 -17.40 -10.13
N LYS A 40 1.27 -16.46 -9.24
CA LYS A 40 0.23 -15.45 -9.51
C LYS A 40 0.58 -14.66 -10.78
N GLU A 41 -0.43 -14.31 -11.56
CA GLU A 41 -0.27 -13.54 -12.81
C GLU A 41 0.48 -12.23 -12.59
N GLU A 42 0.22 -11.53 -11.49
CA GLU A 42 0.90 -10.28 -11.08
C GLU A 42 2.44 -10.45 -11.05
N ILE A 43 2.92 -11.59 -10.54
CA ILE A 43 4.36 -11.90 -10.46
C ILE A 43 4.89 -12.34 -11.83
N ARG A 44 4.08 -13.08 -12.61
CA ARG A 44 4.44 -13.55 -13.96
C ARG A 44 4.59 -12.42 -14.97
N LEU A 45 3.69 -11.44 -14.90
CA LEU A 45 3.68 -10.26 -15.76
C LEU A 45 4.78 -9.26 -15.38
N GLY A 46 5.49 -9.50 -14.28
CA GLY A 46 6.56 -8.62 -13.82
C GLY A 46 6.04 -7.22 -13.53
N GLU A 47 4.77 -7.09 -13.13
CA GLU A 47 4.21 -5.83 -12.71
C GLU A 47 5.02 -5.36 -11.50
N LYS A 48 5.96 -4.45 -11.77
CA LYS A 48 6.62 -3.70 -10.72
C LYS A 48 5.52 -2.87 -10.06
N LYS A 49 4.93 -3.40 -9.00
CA LYS A 49 4.43 -2.53 -7.94
C LYS A 49 5.66 -1.82 -7.44
N GLU A 50 5.86 -0.58 -7.89
CA GLU A 50 6.81 0.33 -7.27
C GLU A 50 6.46 0.31 -5.79
N VAL A 51 7.35 -0.29 -5.00
CA VAL A 51 7.30 -0.08 -3.56
C VAL A 51 7.68 1.36 -3.41
N GLU A 52 6.69 2.23 -3.24
CA GLU A 52 6.98 3.54 -2.69
C GLU A 52 7.71 3.26 -1.36
N GLU A 53 9.01 3.58 -1.31
CA GLU A 53 9.83 3.58 -0.09
C GLU A 53 9.35 4.69 0.84
N ILE A 54 8.08 4.61 1.25
CA ILE A 54 7.46 5.52 2.21
C ILE A 54 7.57 4.91 3.59
N THR A 55 8.09 5.70 4.52
CA THR A 55 8.20 5.27 5.91
C THR A 55 6.81 5.10 6.53
N ILE A 56 6.74 4.39 7.66
CA ILE A 56 5.49 4.24 8.41
C ILE A 56 4.96 5.63 8.81
N GLU A 57 5.86 6.54 9.16
CA GLU A 57 5.54 7.92 9.53
C GLU A 57 4.92 8.69 8.36
N GLU A 58 5.42 8.49 7.15
CA GLU A 58 4.87 9.12 5.94
C GLU A 58 3.49 8.56 5.59
N LYS A 59 3.30 7.24 5.66
CA LYS A 59 1.99 6.61 5.50
C LYS A 59 0.98 7.11 6.54
N ALA A 60 1.39 7.19 7.80
CA ALA A 60 0.55 7.71 8.87
C ALA A 60 0.18 9.18 8.65
N LYS A 61 1.13 9.99 8.15
CA LYS A 61 0.90 11.40 7.81
C LYS A 61 -0.10 11.56 6.67
N VAL A 62 0.02 10.79 5.60
CA VAL A 62 -0.92 10.81 4.47
C VAL A 62 -2.30 10.35 4.90
N TYR A 63 -2.38 9.24 5.64
CA TYR A 63 -3.65 8.73 6.15
C TYR A 63 -4.34 9.73 7.07
N LYS A 64 -3.60 10.37 7.98
CA LYS A 64 -4.11 11.45 8.83
C LYS A 64 -4.61 12.63 8.01
N ALA A 65 -3.88 13.03 6.96
CA ALA A 65 -4.30 14.11 6.07
C ALA A 65 -5.63 13.80 5.38
N LYS A 66 -5.80 12.55 4.91
CA LYS A 66 -7.03 12.07 4.29
C LYS A 66 -8.23 12.15 5.23
N LEU A 67 -8.12 11.65 6.46
CA LEU A 67 -9.20 11.72 7.45
C LEU A 67 -9.61 13.17 7.77
N ILE A 68 -8.63 14.05 7.93
CA ILE A 68 -8.88 15.48 8.17
C ILE A 68 -9.60 16.11 6.97
N TYR A 69 -9.20 15.77 5.75
CA TYR A 69 -9.80 16.29 4.53
C TYR A 69 -11.25 15.79 4.33
N GLU A 70 -11.52 14.53 4.60
CA GLU A 70 -12.89 13.97 4.60
C GLU A 70 -13.78 14.73 5.57
N ARG A 71 -13.31 14.98 6.80
CA ARG A 71 -14.07 15.79 7.77
C ARG A 71 -14.29 17.21 7.29
N TYR A 72 -13.29 17.83 6.68
CA TYR A 72 -13.41 19.17 6.08
C TYR A 72 -14.49 19.22 5.00
N LEU A 73 -14.58 18.20 4.13
CA LEU A 73 -15.64 18.09 3.13
C LEU A 73 -17.03 17.91 3.77
N ASN A 74 -17.14 17.05 4.79
CA ASN A 74 -18.39 16.81 5.53
C ASN A 74 -18.89 18.06 6.28
N ASN A 75 -17.97 18.95 6.64
CA ASN A 75 -18.28 20.26 7.23
C ASN A 75 -18.49 21.36 6.17
N ASN A 76 -18.83 21.00 4.92
CA ASN A 76 -19.06 21.93 3.82
C ASN A 76 -17.88 22.89 3.59
N LYS A 77 -16.65 22.39 3.79
CA LYS A 77 -15.42 23.19 3.64
C LYS A 77 -15.30 24.34 4.65
N ASP A 78 -15.99 24.28 5.78
CA ASP A 78 -15.85 25.24 6.86
C ASP A 78 -14.59 24.96 7.69
N ILE A 79 -13.59 25.83 7.54
CA ILE A 79 -12.30 25.76 8.26
C ILE A 79 -12.47 25.91 9.77
N LYS A 80 -13.31 26.85 10.22
CA LYS A 80 -13.48 27.14 11.64
C LYS A 80 -14.12 25.94 12.32
N LYS A 81 -15.28 25.51 11.82
CA LYS A 81 -16.03 24.36 12.35
C LYS A 81 -15.18 23.09 12.37
N THR A 82 -14.46 22.83 11.29
CA THR A 82 -13.59 21.63 11.20
C THR A 82 -12.42 21.69 12.16
N SER A 83 -11.77 22.86 12.31
CA SER A 83 -10.64 23.02 13.23
C SER A 83 -11.06 22.86 14.70
N GLU A 84 -12.22 23.40 15.07
CA GLU A 84 -12.79 23.29 16.42
C GLU A 84 -13.19 21.85 16.74
N GLU A 85 -13.86 21.18 15.80
CA GLU A 85 -14.30 19.80 15.97
C GLU A 85 -13.13 18.82 16.07
N LEU A 86 -12.13 18.95 15.19
CA LEU A 86 -10.95 18.08 15.19
C LEU A 86 -9.92 18.47 16.26
N LYS A 87 -10.16 19.56 17.00
CA LYS A 87 -9.25 20.09 18.03
C LYS A 87 -7.83 20.33 17.51
N ILE A 88 -7.72 20.91 16.32
CA ILE A 88 -6.45 21.30 15.69
C ILE A 88 -6.46 22.78 15.35
N SER A 89 -5.27 23.39 15.22
CA SER A 89 -5.22 24.77 14.77
C SER A 89 -5.63 24.92 13.30
N ARG A 90 -6.16 26.09 12.92
CA ARG A 90 -6.48 26.38 11.52
C ARG A 90 -5.26 26.22 10.60
N ALA A 91 -4.07 26.61 11.08
CA ALA A 91 -2.82 26.43 10.35
C ALA A 91 -2.48 24.95 10.10
N GLN A 92 -2.70 24.08 11.10
CA GLN A 92 -2.55 22.63 10.93
C GLN A 92 -3.55 22.08 9.93
N LEU A 93 -4.81 22.51 9.99
CA LEU A 93 -5.85 22.09 9.05
C LEU A 93 -5.47 22.44 7.61
N TYR A 94 -5.04 23.68 7.33
CA TYR A 94 -4.56 24.08 6.00
C TYR A 94 -3.40 23.22 5.50
N ARG A 95 -2.43 22.92 6.37
CA ARG A 95 -1.29 22.06 6.02
C ARG A 95 -1.74 20.66 5.60
N TYR A 96 -2.66 20.04 6.34
CA TYR A 96 -3.16 18.71 6.02
C TYR A 96 -4.06 18.70 4.77
N ILE A 97 -4.85 19.74 4.54
CA ILE A 97 -5.62 19.89 3.30
C ILE A 97 -4.69 19.94 2.08
N LYS A 98 -3.56 20.66 2.18
CA LYS A 98 -2.55 20.71 1.12
C LYS A 98 -1.96 19.32 0.84
N ILE A 99 -1.52 18.62 1.90
CA ILE A 99 -0.96 17.26 1.79
C ILE A 99 -1.97 16.29 1.15
N ALA A 100 -3.25 16.35 1.54
CA ALA A 100 -4.27 15.48 0.98
C ALA A 100 -4.48 15.71 -0.53
N LYS A 101 -4.41 16.96 -1.00
CA LYS A 101 -4.56 17.31 -2.42
C LYS A 101 -3.36 16.96 -3.30
N GLU A 102 -2.16 16.89 -2.74
CA GLU A 102 -0.92 16.56 -3.47
C GLU A 102 -0.69 15.05 -3.61
N LYS A 103 -1.36 14.23 -2.81
CA LYS A 103 -1.16 12.78 -2.70
C LYS A 103 -2.44 11.96 -3.04
N THR A 104 -3.48 12.61 -3.55
CA THR A 104 -4.68 11.97 -4.11
C THR A 104 -4.70 12.22 -5.61
#